data_AF-A0A031G9W9-F1
#
_entry.id   AF-A0A031G9W9-F1
#
_cell.length_a   1.000
_cell.length_b   1.000
_cell.length_c   1.000
_cell.angle_alpha   90.00
_cell.angle_beta   90.00
_cell.angle_gamma   90.00
#
_symmetry.space_group_name_H-M   'P 1'
#
loop_
_entity.id
_entity.type
_entity.pdbx_description
1 polymer ?
#
loop_
_entity_poly.entity_id
_entity_poly.type
_entity_poly.pdbx_seq_one_letter_code
_entity_poly.pdbx_strand_id
1 'polypeptide(L)' 'MSEDNKVKGPASYFPSIEKKYGQPIEHWLNLLAGITDKKHMELVAWLKAEHGMGHGHANALVAHHLAAGKQ' A
#
# COMPACT_ATOMS: atom_id res chain seq x y z
N MET A 1 -2.63 -24.63 14.22
CA MET A 1 -1.79 -23.62 13.54
C MET A 1 -2.54 -23.14 12.31
N SER A 2 -2.90 -21.85 12.28
CA SER A 2 -3.21 -20.98 11.14
C SER A 2 -4.13 -19.89 11.69
N GLU A 3 -3.55 -18.75 12.07
CA GLU A 3 -4.31 -17.60 12.56
C GLU A 3 -5.01 -16.91 11.40
N ASP A 4 -6.29 -17.26 11.22
CA ASP A 4 -7.30 -16.47 10.53
C ASP A 4 -7.59 -15.17 11.30
N ASN A 5 -6.58 -14.31 11.49
CA ASN A 5 -6.86 -12.94 11.87
C ASN A 5 -7.35 -12.22 10.62
N LYS A 6 -8.67 -12.29 10.43
CA LYS A 6 -9.46 -11.62 9.41
C LYS A 6 -9.12 -10.13 9.44
N VAL A 7 -8.06 -9.73 8.73
CA VAL A 7 -7.66 -8.34 8.51
C VAL A 7 -8.80 -7.68 7.77
N LYS A 8 -9.77 -7.14 8.50
CA LYS A 8 -10.88 -6.37 7.94
C LYS A 8 -10.34 -4.97 7.67
N GLY A 9 -9.85 -4.73 6.46
CA GLY A 9 -9.38 -3.41 6.04
C GLY A 9 -8.41 -3.46 4.85
N PRO A 10 -7.84 -2.31 4.46
CA PRO A 10 -6.86 -2.21 3.38
C PRO A 10 -5.66 -3.18 3.58
N ALA A 11 -5.32 -3.47 4.84
CA ALA A 11 -4.28 -4.42 5.21
C ALA A 11 -4.54 -5.87 4.75
N SER A 12 -5.77 -6.24 4.39
CA SER A 12 -6.04 -7.56 3.79
C SER A 12 -5.35 -7.76 2.46
N TYR A 13 -5.07 -6.67 1.74
CA TYR A 13 -4.41 -6.73 0.43
C TYR A 13 -2.90 -6.88 0.54
N PHE A 14 -2.33 -6.67 1.73
CA PHE A 14 -0.88 -6.63 1.95
C PHE A 14 -0.18 -7.93 1.58
N PRO A 15 -0.58 -9.11 2.07
CA PRO A 15 0.04 -10.38 1.69
C PRO A 15 -0.05 -10.64 0.18
N SER A 16 -1.11 -10.19 -0.47
CA SER A 16 -1.31 -10.35 -1.92
C SER A 16 -0.42 -9.40 -2.73
N ILE A 17 -0.18 -8.19 -2.25
CA ILE A 17 0.75 -7.22 -2.84
C ILE A 17 2.17 -7.77 -2.76
N GLU A 18 2.61 -8.22 -1.58
CA GLU A 18 3.96 -8.78 -1.40
C GLU A 18 4.18 -10.00 -2.30
N LYS A 19 3.20 -10.91 -2.35
CA LYS A 19 3.25 -12.07 -3.25
C LYS A 19 3.27 -11.69 -4.73
N LYS A 20 2.57 -10.61 -5.12
CA LYS A 20 2.44 -10.22 -6.53
C LYS A 20 3.62 -9.38 -7.04
N TYR A 21 4.16 -8.50 -6.21
CA TYR A 21 5.24 -7.59 -6.59
C TYR A 21 6.61 -7.97 -5.98
N GLY A 22 6.66 -9.00 -5.13
CA GLY A 22 7.90 -9.57 -4.60
C GLY A 22 8.61 -8.72 -3.55
N GLN A 23 8.00 -7.64 -3.07
CA GLN A 23 8.58 -6.72 -2.10
C GLN A 23 7.68 -6.53 -0.89
N PRO A 24 8.24 -6.39 0.33
CA PRO A 24 7.46 -6.25 1.55
C PRO A 24 6.67 -4.95 1.59
N ILE A 25 5.56 -4.91 2.33
CA ILE A 25 4.75 -3.68 2.48
C ILE A 25 5.53 -2.51 3.02
N GLU A 26 6.46 -2.75 3.95
CA GLU A 26 7.34 -1.71 4.47
C GLU A 26 8.15 -1.04 3.36
N HIS A 27 8.60 -1.79 2.34
CA HIS A 27 9.28 -1.19 1.20
C HIS A 27 8.36 -0.18 0.48
N TRP A 28 7.13 -0.59 0.20
CA TRP A 28 6.13 0.27 -0.44
C TRP A 28 5.77 1.49 0.40
N LEU A 29 5.56 1.32 1.70
CA LEU A 29 5.26 2.42 2.62
C LEU A 29 6.44 3.39 2.75
N ASN A 30 7.68 2.89 2.72
CA ASN A 30 8.88 3.73 2.76
C ASN A 30 9.05 4.56 1.48
N LEU A 31 8.74 3.97 0.31
CA LEU A 31 8.65 4.73 -0.95
C LEU A 31 7.61 5.86 -0.85
N LEU A 32 6.42 5.56 -0.33
CA LEU A 32 5.38 6.57 -0.11
C LEU A 32 5.80 7.62 0.93
N ALA A 33 6.50 7.22 2.00
CA ALA A 33 7.03 8.12 3.03
C ALA A 33 8.09 9.08 2.48
N GLY A 34 8.85 8.67 1.47
CA GLY A 34 9.73 9.58 0.72
C GLY A 34 8.97 10.61 -0.13
N ILE A 35 7.67 10.40 -0.36
CA ILE A 35 6.81 11.23 -1.20
C ILE A 35 5.72 11.88 -0.34
N THR A 36 6.10 12.86 0.48
CA THR A 36 5.15 13.58 1.36
C THR A 36 4.39 14.71 0.64
N ASP A 37 4.88 15.14 -0.53
CA ASP A 37 4.34 16.29 -1.24
C ASP A 37 3.14 15.94 -2.16
N LYS A 38 2.84 14.65 -2.31
CA LYS A 38 1.80 14.17 -3.23
C LYS A 38 0.50 13.85 -2.51
N LYS A 39 -0.63 14.21 -3.14
CA LYS A 39 -1.96 13.82 -2.64
C LYS A 39 -2.20 12.33 -2.84
N HIS A 40 -3.18 11.78 -2.11
CA HIS A 40 -3.63 10.37 -2.22
C HIS A 40 -3.72 9.89 -3.67
N MET A 41 -4.44 10.64 -4.51
CA MET A 41 -4.65 10.29 -5.92
C MET A 41 -3.36 10.24 -6.73
N GLU A 42 -2.39 11.11 -6.44
CA GLU A 42 -1.10 11.14 -7.12
C GLU A 42 -0.21 9.99 -6.69
N LEU A 43 -0.21 9.63 -5.40
CA LEU A 43 0.51 8.44 -4.90
C LEU A 43 -0.06 7.15 -5.52
N VAL A 44 -1.39 7.05 -5.64
CA VAL A 44 -2.05 5.93 -6.32
C VAL A 44 -1.64 5.88 -7.78
N ALA A 45 -1.64 7.02 -8.47
CA ALA A 45 -1.20 7.10 -9.87
C ALA A 45 0.28 6.73 -10.04
N TRP A 46 1.15 7.16 -9.11
CA TRP A 46 2.57 6.85 -9.11
C TRP A 46 2.82 5.34 -8.95
N LEU A 47 2.18 4.67 -7.98
CA LEU A 47 2.27 3.22 -7.82
C LEU A 47 1.76 2.47 -9.06
N LYS A 48 0.72 2.98 -9.71
CA LYS A 48 0.21 2.40 -10.97
C LYS A 48 1.22 2.57 -12.12
N ALA A 49 1.82 3.74 -12.25
CA ALA A 49 2.72 4.07 -13.35
C ALA A 49 4.10 3.42 -13.21
N GLU A 50 4.73 3.57 -12.04
CA GLU A 50 6.09 3.06 -11.78
C GLU A 50 6.11 1.54 -11.54
N HIS A 51 5.12 1.02 -10.84
CA HIS A 51 5.13 -0.36 -10.37
C HIS A 51 4.05 -1.25 -10.99
N GLY A 52 3.28 -0.71 -11.95
CA GLY A 52 2.19 -1.45 -12.60
C GLY A 52 1.11 -1.90 -11.62
N MET A 53 1.00 -1.21 -10.48
CA MET A 53 0.17 -1.68 -9.38
C MET A 53 -1.32 -1.54 -9.72
N GLY A 54 -2.15 -2.55 -9.44
CA GLY A 54 -3.60 -2.45 -9.64
C GLY A 54 -4.26 -1.39 -8.76
N HIS A 55 -5.42 -0.84 -9.18
CA HIS A 55 -6.09 0.26 -8.46
C HIS A 55 -6.39 -0.07 -6.99
N GLY A 56 -6.94 -1.26 -6.70
CA GLY A 56 -7.21 -1.69 -5.33
C GLY A 56 -5.96 -1.84 -4.46
N HIS A 57 -4.87 -2.36 -5.03
CA HIS A 57 -3.59 -2.53 -4.34
C HIS A 57 -2.94 -1.18 -4.01
N ALA A 58 -2.86 -0.29 -5.00
CA ALA A 58 -2.30 1.04 -4.82
C ALA A 58 -3.13 1.86 -3.83
N ASN A 59 -4.45 1.83 -3.94
CA ASN A 59 -5.34 2.52 -3.02
C ASN A 59 -5.18 2.01 -1.58
N ALA A 60 -5.00 0.71 -1.38
CA ALA A 60 -4.84 0.13 -0.05
C ALA A 60 -3.55 0.60 0.65
N LEU A 61 -2.43 0.61 -0.08
CA LEU A 61 -1.15 1.10 0.42
C LEU A 61 -1.19 2.59 0.77
N VAL A 62 -1.70 3.41 -0.14
CA VAL A 62 -1.77 4.87 0.06
C VAL A 62 -2.73 5.23 1.18
N ALA A 63 -3.92 4.61 1.23
CA ALA A 63 -4.88 4.83 2.31
C ALA A 63 -4.27 4.47 3.67
N HIS A 64 -3.54 3.36 3.75
CA HIS A 64 -2.87 2.96 4.99
C HIS A 64 -1.74 3.93 5.37
N HIS A 65 -0.90 4.32 4.41
CA HIS A 65 0.19 5.29 4.63
C HIS A 65 -0.34 6.65 5.13
N LEU A 66 -1.37 7.19 4.47
CA LEU A 66 -1.97 8.47 4.86
C LEU A 66 -2.74 8.39 6.18
N ALA A 67 -3.38 7.24 6.48
CA ALA A 67 -4.00 7.03 7.78
C ALA A 67 -2.96 6.93 8.90
N ALA A 68 -1.80 6.30 8.64
CA ALA A 68 -0.72 6.17 9.60
C ALA A 68 0.04 7.50 9.85
N GLY A 69 0.19 8.36 8.83
CA GLY A 69 0.82 9.67 8.96
C GLY A 69 -0.05 10.77 9.57
N LYS A 70 -1.32 10.48 9.88
CA LYS A 70 -2.27 11.42 10.49
C LYS A 70 -2.35 11.20 12.00
N GLN A 71 -1.23 11.42 12.71
CA GLN A 71 -1.22 11.64 14.16
C GLN A 71 -0.93 13.10 14.47
#